data_AF-A0A925WSQ2-F1
#
_entry.id   AF-A0A925WSQ2-F1
#
_cell.length_a   1.000
_cell.length_b   1.000
_cell.length_c   1.000
_cell.angle_alpha   90.00
_cell.angle_beta   90.00
_cell.angle_gamma   90.00
#
_symmetry.space_group_name_H-M   'P 1'
#
loop_
_entity.id
_entity.type
_entity.pdbx_description
1 polymer ?
#
loop_
_entity_poly.entity_id
_entity_poly.type
_entity_poly.pdbx_seq_one_letter_code
_entity_poly.pdbx_strand_id
1 'polypeptide(L)'
;MDSQKSARLPLILLVLGYLLFSPLVAQAHVKWFSEFSFTDAPLTLQSALTPVFIALVVLTFVLMGALVFIDQQVQTVPLYQRIIAWLVSHKAQAIVVMRVGMGMTLLFAWQSDRLLAPDLAAPSALVGWLQFGVALLLLLPVTTPLAGVGVLGLYGIAIANFGAFYMLDYFAFVGIGVYLMVAQAPNDRIRGLRLPALYFSVGFSLMWLGLEKIIYPPWGVYILQQ
;
A
#
# COMPACT_ATOMS: atom_id res chain seq x y z
N MET A 1 -0.20 20.59 -48.79
CA MET A 1 -0.75 20.92 -47.46
C MET A 1 -0.57 19.82 -46.41
N ASP A 2 0.15 18.72 -46.69
CA ASP A 2 0.32 17.60 -45.74
C ASP A 2 1.55 17.66 -44.82
N SER A 3 2.56 18.49 -45.12
CA SER A 3 3.80 18.53 -44.34
C SER A 3 3.67 19.20 -42.96
N GLN A 4 2.58 19.93 -42.68
CA GLN A 4 2.37 20.61 -41.40
C GLN A 4 1.72 19.74 -40.31
N LYS A 5 1.08 18.62 -40.66
CA LYS A 5 0.40 17.74 -39.69
C LYS A 5 1.36 16.77 -39.00
N SER A 6 2.40 16.29 -39.70
CA SER A 6 3.35 15.32 -39.16
C SER A 6 4.29 15.90 -38.09
N ALA A 7 4.61 17.19 -38.17
CA ALA A 7 5.47 17.87 -37.19
C ALA A 7 4.73 18.23 -35.87
N ARG A 8 3.39 18.28 -35.90
CA ARG A 8 2.58 18.59 -34.71
C ARG A 8 2.42 17.39 -33.78
N LEU A 9 2.36 16.17 -34.32
CA LEU A 9 2.25 14.94 -33.52
C LEU A 9 3.43 14.72 -32.55
N PRO A 10 4.70 14.80 -32.96
CA PRO A 10 5.84 14.62 -32.05
C PRO A 10 5.95 15.76 -31.05
N LEU A 11 5.56 16.99 -31.43
CA LEU A 11 5.52 18.13 -30.52
C LEU A 11 4.44 17.96 -29.45
N ILE A 12 3.25 17.49 -29.84
CA ILE A 12 2.16 17.18 -28.90
C ILE A 12 2.58 16.07 -27.95
N LEU A 13 3.23 15.01 -28.44
CA LEU A 13 3.74 13.91 -27.61
C LEU A 13 4.87 14.35 -26.68
N LEU A 14 5.75 15.25 -27.12
CA LEU A 14 6.79 15.86 -26.28
C LEU A 14 6.20 16.77 -25.20
N VAL A 15 5.18 17.57 -25.53
CA VAL A 15 4.49 18.43 -24.56
C VAL A 15 3.65 17.60 -23.60
N LEU A 16 2.97 16.54 -24.06
CA LEU A 16 2.27 15.60 -23.18
C LEU A 16 3.25 14.85 -22.27
N GLY A 17 4.39 14.40 -22.81
CA GLY A 17 5.44 13.76 -22.04
C GLY A 17 6.03 14.72 -21.01
N TYR A 18 6.29 15.97 -21.39
CA TYR A 18 6.76 16.99 -20.46
C TYR A 18 5.72 17.31 -19.38
N LEU A 19 4.43 17.37 -19.70
CA LEU A 19 3.38 17.59 -18.70
C LEU A 19 3.18 16.39 -17.77
N LEU A 20 3.28 15.16 -18.29
CA LEU A 20 3.14 13.93 -17.52
C LEU A 20 4.36 13.62 -16.64
N PHE A 21 5.56 14.01 -17.07
CA PHE A 21 6.82 13.78 -16.36
C PHE A 21 7.39 15.04 -15.70
N SER A 22 6.73 16.20 -15.84
CA SER A 22 7.11 17.37 -15.05
C SER A 22 6.88 17.02 -13.57
N PRO A 23 7.92 17.12 -12.72
CA PRO A 23 7.71 17.08 -11.30
C PRO A 23 7.03 18.41 -10.95
N LEU A 24 5.70 18.46 -11.11
CA LEU A 24 4.90 19.37 -10.30
C LEU A 24 5.37 19.11 -8.88
N VAL A 25 5.88 20.15 -8.22
CA VAL A 25 6.30 20.08 -6.82
C VAL A 25 5.16 19.45 -6.07
N ALA A 26 5.29 18.15 -5.81
CA ALA A 26 4.35 17.42 -5.02
C ALA A 26 4.63 17.94 -3.62
N GLN A 27 3.87 18.97 -3.22
CA GLN A 27 3.71 19.34 -1.83
C GLN A 27 3.32 18.04 -1.15
N ALA A 28 4.28 17.41 -0.48
CA ALA A 28 4.15 16.02 -0.09
C ALA A 28 3.15 15.95 1.06
N HIS A 29 1.88 15.71 0.75
CA HIS A 29 0.79 15.69 1.73
C HIS A 29 0.70 14.35 2.47
N VAL A 30 1.86 13.77 2.80
CA VAL A 30 1.97 12.43 3.38
C VAL A 30 2.40 12.58 4.83
N LYS A 31 1.71 11.86 5.74
CA LYS A 31 1.97 11.81 7.20
C LYS A 31 3.46 11.69 7.56
N TRP A 32 4.24 11.07 6.69
CA TRP A 32 5.68 10.84 6.88
C TRP A 32 6.53 12.12 6.80
N PHE A 33 5.93 13.26 6.45
CA PHE A 33 6.56 14.59 6.44
C PHE A 33 5.97 15.56 7.47
N SER A 34 5.02 15.14 8.32
CA SER A 34 4.49 15.99 9.40
C SER A 34 5.19 15.69 10.73
N GLU A 35 5.32 16.71 11.59
CA GLU A 35 5.72 16.50 12.98
C GLU A 35 4.56 15.84 13.73
N PHE A 36 4.72 14.56 14.10
CA PHE A 36 3.76 13.82 14.91
C PHE A 36 4.47 13.16 16.10
N SER A 37 3.77 13.02 17.23
CA SER A 37 4.25 12.25 18.37
C SER A 37 3.24 11.20 18.79
N PHE A 38 3.69 9.95 18.96
CA PHE A 38 2.83 8.88 19.48
C PHE A 38 2.38 9.07 20.94
N THR A 39 2.90 10.09 21.61
CA THR A 39 2.46 10.50 22.95
C THR A 39 1.31 11.51 22.94
N ASP A 40 0.89 11.99 21.76
CA ASP A 40 -0.20 12.94 21.65
C ASP A 40 -1.49 12.31 22.18
N ALA A 41 -2.23 13.06 23.01
CA ALA A 41 -3.47 12.56 23.56
C ALA A 41 -4.53 12.45 22.45
N PRO A 42 -5.19 11.29 22.29
CA PRO A 42 -6.25 11.14 21.29
C PRO A 42 -7.39 12.10 21.62
N LEU A 43 -7.94 12.76 20.59
CA LEU A 43 -9.15 13.55 20.77
C LEU A 43 -10.31 12.66 21.24
N THR A 44 -11.13 13.20 22.13
CA THR A 44 -12.39 12.55 22.48
C THR A 44 -13.34 12.58 21.28
N LEU A 45 -14.20 11.57 21.15
CA LEU A 45 -15.15 11.48 20.04
C LEU A 45 -16.03 12.74 19.93
N GLN A 46 -16.41 13.32 21.07
CA GLN A 46 -17.22 14.55 21.12
C GLN A 46 -16.47 15.76 20.55
N SER A 47 -15.16 15.87 20.79
CA SER A 47 -14.32 16.94 20.23
C SER A 47 -14.02 16.75 18.73
N ALA A 48 -14.04 15.51 18.23
CA ALA A 48 -13.82 15.21 16.82
C ALA A 48 -15.06 15.50 15.94
N LEU A 49 -16.27 15.52 16.52
CA LEU A 49 -17.54 15.80 15.83
C LEU A 49 -17.74 17.28 15.50
N THR A 50 -16.83 17.84 14.72
CA THR A 50 -16.95 19.21 14.19
C THR A 50 -17.91 19.28 12.99
N PRO A 51 -18.48 20.45 12.67
CA PRO A 51 -19.30 20.61 11.46
C PRO A 51 -18.56 20.23 10.18
N VAL A 52 -17.26 20.52 10.11
CA VAL A 52 -16.38 20.15 8.98
C VAL A 52 -16.25 18.63 8.89
N PHE A 53 -16.02 17.95 10.03
CA PHE A 53 -15.96 16.48 10.06
C PHE A 53 -17.27 15.86 9.56
N ILE A 54 -18.42 16.33 10.04
CA ILE A 54 -19.73 15.85 9.59
C ILE A 54 -19.92 16.09 8.09
N ALA A 55 -19.54 17.27 7.58
CA ALA A 55 -19.60 17.56 6.15
C ALA A 55 -18.73 16.61 5.31
N LEU A 56 -17.51 16.29 5.77
CA LEU A 56 -16.62 15.33 5.12
C LEU A 56 -17.16 13.90 5.17
N VAL A 57 -17.79 13.49 6.27
CA VAL A 57 -18.45 12.19 6.40
C VAL A 57 -19.61 12.09 5.41
N VAL A 58 -20.49 13.10 5.36
CA VAL A 58 -21.59 13.15 4.40
C VAL A 58 -21.06 13.12 2.96
N LEU A 59 -20.04 13.92 2.66
CA LEU A 59 -19.38 13.91 1.35
C LEU A 59 -18.83 12.52 1.01
N THR A 60 -18.20 11.84 1.97
CA THR A 60 -17.67 10.48 1.78
C THR A 60 -18.78 9.49 1.43
N PHE A 61 -19.92 9.53 2.14
CA PHE A 61 -21.06 8.68 1.82
C PHE A 61 -21.65 8.98 0.44
N VAL A 62 -21.77 10.25 0.07
CA VAL A 62 -22.24 10.66 -1.25
C VAL A 62 -21.29 10.16 -2.35
N LEU A 63 -19.98 10.35 -2.17
CA LEU A 63 -18.96 9.90 -3.11
C LEU A 63 -18.93 8.37 -3.22
N MET A 64 -19.04 7.63 -2.11
CA MET A 64 -19.15 6.18 -2.14
C MET A 64 -20.39 5.74 -2.92
N GLY A 65 -21.55 6.34 -2.67
CA GLY A 65 -22.78 6.05 -3.42
C GLY A 65 -22.64 6.34 -4.92
N ALA A 66 -22.04 7.48 -5.28
CA ALA A 66 -21.75 7.84 -6.66
C ALA A 66 -20.77 6.85 -7.31
N LEU A 67 -19.71 6.44 -6.60
CA LEU A 67 -18.74 5.46 -7.09
C LEU A 67 -19.38 4.09 -7.32
N VAL A 68 -20.31 3.64 -6.47
CA VAL A 68 -21.06 2.40 -6.72
C VAL A 68 -21.87 2.50 -8.02
N PHE A 69 -22.53 3.63 -8.27
CA PHE A 69 -23.26 3.83 -9.52
C PHE A 69 -22.32 3.86 -10.73
N ILE A 70 -21.19 4.59 -10.63
CA ILE A 70 -20.18 4.65 -11.69
C ILE A 70 -19.62 3.26 -11.96
N ASP A 71 -19.30 2.48 -10.94
CA ASP A 71 -18.78 1.11 -11.10
C ASP A 71 -19.76 0.23 -11.88
N GLN A 72 -21.06 0.29 -11.56
CA GLN A 72 -22.09 -0.43 -12.32
C GLN A 72 -22.12 -0.02 -13.79
N GLN A 73 -22.00 1.27 -14.09
CA GLN A 73 -21.95 1.75 -15.48
C GLN A 73 -20.67 1.30 -16.18
N VAL A 74 -19.51 1.39 -15.51
CA VAL A 74 -18.20 1.01 -16.06
C VAL A 74 -18.15 -0.48 -16.38
N GLN A 75 -18.83 -1.33 -15.61
CA GLN A 75 -18.92 -2.77 -15.89
C GLN A 75 -19.55 -3.10 -17.25
N THR A 76 -20.37 -2.20 -17.82
CA THR A 76 -20.95 -2.38 -19.16
C THR A 76 -19.98 -2.02 -20.29
N VAL A 77 -18.89 -1.33 -20.00
CA VAL A 77 -17.93 -0.87 -21.00
C VAL A 77 -17.09 -2.05 -21.52
N PRO A 78 -17.04 -2.28 -22.84
CA PRO A 78 -16.34 -3.46 -23.40
C PRO A 78 -14.82 -3.42 -23.14
N LEU A 79 -14.22 -2.24 -23.05
CA LEU A 79 -12.81 -2.09 -22.68
C LEU A 79 -12.56 -2.59 -21.25
N TYR A 80 -13.42 -2.21 -20.30
CA TYR A 80 -13.33 -2.65 -18.91
C TYR A 80 -13.43 -4.17 -18.79
N GLN A 81 -14.41 -4.78 -19.47
CA GLN A 81 -14.57 -6.23 -19.49
C GLN A 81 -13.34 -6.95 -20.07
N ARG A 82 -12.70 -6.41 -21.11
CA ARG A 82 -11.45 -6.96 -21.68
C ARG A 82 -10.30 -6.88 -20.68
N ILE A 83 -10.15 -5.75 -19.98
CA ILE A 83 -9.11 -5.57 -18.95
C ILE A 83 -9.32 -6.55 -17.80
N ILE A 84 -10.55 -6.68 -17.30
CA ILE A 84 -10.87 -7.62 -16.22
C ILE A 84 -10.66 -9.06 -16.66
N ALA A 85 -11.10 -9.45 -17.87
CA ALA A 85 -10.87 -10.78 -18.40
C ALA A 85 -9.37 -11.10 -18.53
N TRP A 86 -8.57 -10.12 -18.95
CA TRP A 86 -7.11 -10.23 -18.99
C TRP A 86 -6.50 -10.38 -17.59
N LEU A 87 -6.92 -9.59 -16.60
CA LEU A 87 -6.46 -9.71 -15.20
C LEU A 87 -6.80 -11.09 -14.61
N VAL A 88 -8.03 -11.56 -14.85
CA VAL A 88 -8.50 -12.85 -14.35
C VAL A 88 -7.73 -14.01 -15.00
N SER A 89 -7.44 -13.93 -16.30
CA SER A 89 -6.64 -14.96 -16.98
C SER A 89 -5.20 -15.05 -16.46
N HIS A 90 -4.67 -13.95 -15.91
CA HIS A 90 -3.33 -13.88 -15.31
C HIS A 90 -3.32 -14.08 -13.78
N LYS A 91 -4.42 -14.50 -13.16
CA LYS A 91 -4.52 -14.71 -11.70
C LYS A 91 -3.43 -15.67 -11.16
N ALA A 92 -2.98 -16.64 -11.96
CA ALA A 92 -1.88 -17.53 -11.58
C ALA A 92 -0.55 -16.80 -11.34
N GLN A 93 -0.33 -15.66 -12.02
CA GLN A 93 0.87 -14.83 -11.87
C GLN A 93 0.85 -13.97 -10.60
N ALA A 94 -0.29 -13.87 -9.91
CA ALA A 94 -0.40 -13.08 -8.68
C ALA A 94 0.65 -13.49 -7.62
N ILE A 95 0.97 -14.79 -7.53
CA ILE A 95 2.02 -15.26 -6.61
C ILE A 95 3.40 -14.72 -7.01
N VAL A 96 3.70 -14.67 -8.31
CA VAL A 96 4.96 -14.13 -8.82
C VAL A 96 5.03 -12.63 -8.53
N VAL A 97 3.94 -11.89 -8.78
CA VAL A 97 3.84 -10.46 -8.45
C VAL A 97 4.08 -10.23 -6.96
N MET A 98 3.46 -11.02 -6.08
CA MET A 98 3.69 -10.92 -4.64
C MET A 98 5.13 -11.22 -4.23
N ARG A 99 5.76 -12.24 -4.83
CA ARG A 99 7.16 -12.59 -4.54
C ARG A 99 8.12 -11.51 -5.01
N VAL A 100 7.94 -11.01 -6.22
CA VAL A 100 8.78 -9.95 -6.80
C VAL A 100 8.58 -8.65 -6.02
N GLY A 101 7.34 -8.23 -5.81
CA GLY A 101 7.03 -7.00 -5.07
C GLY A 101 7.58 -7.04 -3.64
N MET A 102 7.31 -8.11 -2.89
CA MET A 102 7.86 -8.27 -1.55
C MET A 102 9.39 -8.35 -1.55
N GLY A 103 9.97 -9.09 -2.49
CA GLY A 103 11.43 -9.20 -2.63
C GLY A 103 12.09 -7.85 -2.88
N MET A 104 11.54 -7.06 -3.80
CA MET A 104 12.00 -5.70 -4.07
C MET A 104 11.88 -4.81 -2.83
N THR A 105 10.75 -4.85 -2.13
CA THR A 105 10.55 -4.09 -0.88
C THR A 105 11.62 -4.43 0.16
N LEU A 106 11.89 -5.71 0.39
CA LEU A 106 12.91 -6.15 1.35
C LEU A 106 14.33 -5.76 0.92
N LEU A 107 14.65 -5.83 -0.38
CA LEU A 107 15.96 -5.45 -0.90
C LEU A 107 16.21 -3.95 -0.79
N PHE A 108 15.21 -3.12 -1.13
CA PHE A 108 15.32 -1.67 -0.99
C PHE A 108 15.38 -1.23 0.47
N ALA A 109 14.59 -1.86 1.34
CA ALA A 109 14.68 -1.62 2.77
C ALA A 109 16.07 -2.02 3.30
N TRP A 110 16.59 -3.18 2.90
CA TRP A 110 17.93 -3.63 3.31
C TRP A 110 19.03 -2.67 2.86
N GLN A 111 19.00 -2.22 1.60
CA GLN A 111 19.98 -1.28 1.05
C GLN A 111 20.02 0.06 1.80
N SER A 112 18.90 0.47 2.40
CA SER A 112 18.75 1.75 3.09
C SER A 112 18.88 1.64 4.62
N ASP A 113 19.36 0.50 5.13
CA ASP A 113 19.42 0.17 6.56
C ASP A 113 18.04 0.28 7.25
N ARG A 114 16.98 -0.11 6.53
CA ARG A 114 15.58 -0.11 6.97
C ARG A 114 14.99 -1.52 7.06
N LEU A 115 13.95 -1.66 7.87
CA LEU A 115 13.23 -2.90 8.14
C LEU A 115 11.81 -2.82 7.57
N LEU A 116 11.47 -3.64 6.58
CA LEU A 116 10.15 -3.72 5.90
C LEU A 116 9.69 -2.45 5.16
N ALA A 117 9.82 -1.27 5.77
CA ALA A 117 9.35 0.02 5.27
C ALA A 117 10.43 1.09 5.45
N PRO A 118 10.43 2.16 4.64
CA PRO A 118 11.51 3.15 4.61
C PRO A 118 11.69 3.93 5.92
N ASP A 119 10.65 4.05 6.73
CA ASP A 119 10.71 4.81 7.98
C ASP A 119 11.29 3.97 9.15
N LEU A 120 11.14 2.65 9.09
CA LEU A 120 11.55 1.72 10.14
C LEU A 120 13.06 1.47 10.09
N ALA A 121 13.85 2.09 10.97
CA ALA A 121 15.30 1.86 11.04
C ALA A 121 15.66 0.42 11.46
N ALA A 122 16.58 -0.24 10.77
CA ALA A 122 17.00 -1.59 11.16
C ALA A 122 17.63 -1.59 12.57
N PRO A 123 17.10 -2.36 13.55
CA PRO A 123 17.62 -2.33 14.93
C PRO A 123 19.06 -2.82 15.07
N SER A 124 19.50 -3.68 14.14
CA SER A 124 20.86 -4.17 14.05
C SER A 124 21.18 -4.65 12.64
N ALA A 125 22.45 -4.71 12.29
CA ALA A 125 22.91 -5.26 11.02
C ALA A 125 22.46 -6.73 10.82
N LEU A 126 22.37 -7.51 11.90
CA LEU A 126 21.90 -8.89 11.84
C LEU A 126 20.46 -8.98 11.32
N VAL A 127 19.57 -8.10 11.79
CA VAL A 127 18.17 -8.04 11.31
C VAL A 127 18.13 -7.65 9.84
N GLY A 128 18.99 -6.72 9.40
CA GLY A 128 19.15 -6.40 7.98
C GLY A 128 19.56 -7.63 7.15
N TRP A 129 20.58 -8.38 7.58
CA TRP A 129 21.01 -9.59 6.88
C TRP A 129 19.96 -10.71 6.91
N LEU A 130 19.18 -10.84 7.99
CA LEU A 130 18.02 -11.74 8.03
C LEU A 130 16.98 -11.33 6.98
N GLN A 131 16.66 -10.03 6.88
CA GLN A 131 15.77 -9.50 5.86
C GLN A 131 16.25 -9.79 4.44
N PHE A 132 17.55 -9.58 4.19
CA PHE A 132 18.17 -9.94 2.91
C PHE A 132 18.02 -11.44 2.61
N GLY A 133 18.27 -12.30 3.61
CA GLY A 133 18.05 -13.74 3.49
C GLY A 133 16.60 -14.10 3.13
N VAL A 134 15.61 -13.44 3.75
CA VAL A 134 14.18 -13.61 3.41
C VAL A 134 13.91 -13.18 1.97
N ALA A 135 14.54 -12.10 1.49
CA ALA A 135 14.43 -11.68 0.09
C ALA A 135 14.96 -12.74 -0.88
N LEU A 136 16.08 -13.40 -0.57
CA LEU A 136 16.62 -14.50 -1.37
C LEU A 136 15.67 -15.71 -1.40
N LEU A 137 14.99 -16.03 -0.29
CA LEU A 137 14.00 -17.10 -0.25
C LEU A 137 12.80 -16.82 -1.19
N LEU A 138 12.54 -15.57 -1.56
CA LEU A 138 11.48 -15.25 -2.52
C LEU A 138 11.89 -15.53 -3.97
N LEU A 139 13.16 -15.80 -4.27
CA LEU A 139 13.64 -16.11 -5.63
C LEU A 139 13.20 -17.50 -6.12
N LEU A 140 13.10 -18.47 -5.22
CA LEU A 140 12.67 -19.82 -5.56
C LEU A 140 11.21 -20.05 -5.16
N PRO A 141 10.37 -20.66 -6.02
CA PRO A 141 8.99 -20.99 -5.67
C PRO A 141 8.96 -21.84 -4.40
N VAL A 142 9.76 -22.91 -4.33
CA VAL A 142 9.77 -23.90 -3.25
C VAL A 142 9.97 -23.27 -1.86
N THR A 143 10.77 -22.21 -1.75
CA THR A 143 11.08 -21.53 -0.48
C THR A 143 10.11 -20.40 -0.12
N THR A 144 9.10 -20.12 -0.96
CA THR A 144 8.12 -19.04 -0.72
C THR A 144 7.37 -19.17 0.62
N PRO A 145 6.96 -20.36 1.09
CA PRO A 145 6.30 -20.50 2.38
C PRO A 145 7.22 -20.09 3.54
N LEU A 146 8.49 -20.46 3.45
CA LEU A 146 9.50 -20.09 4.45
C LEU A 146 9.75 -18.57 4.43
N ALA A 147 9.77 -17.96 3.24
CA ALA A 147 9.84 -16.50 3.13
C ALA A 147 8.62 -15.82 3.77
N GLY A 148 7.42 -16.37 3.61
CA GLY A 148 6.22 -15.87 4.28
C GLY A 148 6.33 -15.89 5.80
N VAL A 149 6.85 -16.98 6.37
CA VAL A 149 7.19 -17.05 7.81
C VAL A 149 8.25 -16.01 8.18
N GLY A 150 9.27 -15.82 7.32
CA GLY A 150 10.30 -14.80 7.48
C GLY A 150 9.73 -13.38 7.55
N VAL A 151 8.79 -13.02 6.67
CA VAL A 151 8.11 -11.72 6.67
C VAL A 151 7.33 -11.51 7.97
N LEU A 152 6.62 -12.54 8.46
CA LEU A 152 5.92 -12.47 9.75
C LEU A 152 6.91 -12.33 10.93
N GLY A 153 8.05 -13.01 10.86
CA GLY A 153 9.13 -12.88 11.84
C GLY A 153 9.73 -11.47 11.88
N LEU A 154 10.01 -10.88 10.71
CA LEU A 154 10.48 -9.50 10.60
C LEU A 154 9.44 -8.51 11.15
N TYR A 155 8.14 -8.74 10.90
CA TYR A 155 7.07 -7.94 11.47
C TYR A 155 7.00 -8.05 13.00
N GLY A 156 7.19 -9.25 13.54
CA GLY A 156 7.31 -9.48 14.99
C GLY A 156 8.51 -8.78 15.62
N ILE A 157 9.67 -8.81 14.95
CA ILE A 157 10.86 -8.05 15.36
C ILE A 157 10.55 -6.55 15.35
N ALA A 158 9.87 -6.05 14.32
CA ALA A 158 9.49 -4.65 14.26
C ALA A 158 8.53 -4.27 15.39
N ILE A 159 7.55 -5.11 15.74
CA ILE A 159 6.69 -4.88 16.93
C ILE A 159 7.54 -4.79 18.21
N ALA A 160 8.52 -5.69 18.38
CA ALA A 160 9.35 -5.72 19.59
C ALA A 160 10.24 -4.47 19.73
N ASN A 161 10.64 -3.85 18.63
CA ASN A 161 11.54 -2.69 18.64
C ASN A 161 10.80 -1.34 18.58
N PHE A 162 9.67 -1.26 17.87
CA PHE A 162 8.96 0.00 17.68
C PHE A 162 7.57 0.06 18.34
N GLY A 163 7.08 -1.05 18.88
CA GLY A 163 5.78 -1.14 19.53
C GLY A 163 4.65 -1.54 18.58
N ALA A 164 3.63 -2.20 19.13
CA ALA A 164 2.50 -2.72 18.37
C ALA A 164 1.66 -1.61 17.72
N PHE A 165 1.49 -0.47 18.40
CA PHE A 165 0.68 0.65 17.90
C PHE A 165 1.23 1.23 16.61
N TYR A 166 2.54 1.49 16.55
CA TYR A 166 3.17 2.00 15.33
C TYR A 166 3.16 0.98 14.18
N MET A 167 3.25 -0.31 14.51
CA MET A 167 3.19 -1.38 13.51
C MET A 167 1.80 -1.64 12.93
N LEU A 168 0.73 -1.02 13.47
CA LEU A 168 -0.61 -1.10 12.89
C LEU A 168 -0.67 -0.47 11.48
N ASP A 169 0.10 0.59 11.22
CA ASP A 169 0.26 1.22 9.90
C ASP A 169 0.78 0.23 8.86
N TYR A 170 1.52 -0.79 9.33
CA TYR A 170 2.23 -1.77 8.52
C TYR A 170 1.56 -3.15 8.55
N PHE A 171 0.31 -3.25 9.01
CA PHE A 171 -0.40 -4.52 9.15
C PHE A 171 -0.58 -5.28 7.82
N ALA A 172 -0.51 -4.60 6.67
CA ALA A 172 -0.48 -5.22 5.36
C ALA A 172 0.64 -6.28 5.21
N PHE A 173 1.81 -6.10 5.85
CA PHE A 173 2.87 -7.10 5.83
C PHE A 173 2.47 -8.42 6.48
N VAL A 174 1.56 -8.41 7.45
CA VAL A 174 0.99 -9.63 8.04
C VAL A 174 0.19 -10.41 7.00
N GLY A 175 -0.67 -9.73 6.24
CA GLY A 175 -1.43 -10.39 5.19
C GLY A 175 -0.55 -10.91 4.05
N ILE A 176 0.51 -10.18 3.69
CA ILE A 176 1.51 -10.63 2.71
C ILE A 176 2.26 -11.87 3.23
N GLY A 177 2.69 -11.84 4.49
CA GLY A 177 3.36 -12.98 5.14
C GLY A 177 2.48 -14.23 5.14
N VAL A 178 1.22 -14.09 5.55
CA VAL A 178 0.23 -15.19 5.51
C VAL A 178 0.00 -15.67 4.07
N TYR A 179 -0.17 -14.75 3.11
CA TYR A 179 -0.36 -15.08 1.70
C TYR A 179 0.77 -15.96 1.16
N LEU A 180 2.03 -15.58 1.44
CA LEU A 180 3.22 -16.30 0.98
C LEU A 180 3.39 -17.62 1.74
N MET A 181 3.12 -17.64 3.06
CA MET A 181 3.20 -18.83 3.91
C MET A 181 2.27 -19.94 3.43
N VAL A 182 1.03 -19.60 3.05
CA VAL A 182 0.04 -20.59 2.59
C VAL A 182 0.05 -20.83 1.07
N ALA A 183 1.01 -20.23 0.34
CA ALA A 183 1.04 -20.27 -1.13
C ALA A 183 1.09 -21.68 -1.73
N GLN A 184 1.78 -22.60 -1.05
CA GLN A 184 1.97 -23.99 -1.47
C GLN A 184 1.34 -25.00 -0.50
N ALA A 185 0.39 -24.55 0.33
CA ALA A 185 -0.31 -25.47 1.23
C ALA A 185 -1.03 -26.57 0.41
N PRO A 186 -0.90 -27.85 0.80
CA PRO A 186 -1.54 -28.97 0.09
C PRO A 186 -3.08 -28.93 0.22
N ASN A 187 -3.59 -28.30 1.28
CA ASN A 187 -5.02 -28.15 1.53
C ASN A 187 -5.57 -26.90 0.84
N ASP A 188 -6.54 -27.09 -0.05
CA ASP A 188 -7.21 -26.02 -0.79
C ASP A 188 -7.88 -24.96 0.10
N ARG A 189 -8.41 -25.36 1.27
CA ARG A 189 -9.00 -24.42 2.22
C ARG A 189 -7.96 -23.45 2.77
N ILE A 190 -6.77 -23.98 3.12
CA ILE A 190 -5.65 -23.18 3.65
C ILE A 190 -5.11 -22.26 2.56
N ARG A 191 -4.94 -22.78 1.34
CA ARG A 191 -4.54 -21.99 0.18
C ARG A 191 -5.58 -20.93 -0.22
N GLY A 192 -6.85 -21.15 0.12
CA GLY A 192 -7.94 -20.19 -0.04
C GLY A 192 -7.81 -18.95 0.85
N LEU A 193 -7.06 -19.03 1.95
CA LEU A 193 -6.86 -17.91 2.91
C LEU A 193 -6.01 -16.77 2.35
N ARG A 194 -5.30 -17.00 1.25
CA ARG A 194 -4.42 -16.01 0.59
C ARG A 194 -5.10 -14.67 0.34
N LEU A 195 -6.19 -14.67 -0.44
CA LEU A 195 -6.88 -13.44 -0.82
C LEU A 195 -7.58 -12.79 0.38
N PRO A 196 -8.32 -13.53 1.24
CA PRO A 196 -8.89 -12.97 2.47
C PRO A 196 -7.85 -12.30 3.36
N ALA A 197 -6.67 -12.90 3.56
CA ALA A 197 -5.61 -12.31 4.39
C ALA A 197 -5.11 -10.98 3.81
N LEU A 198 -4.89 -10.91 2.49
CA LEU A 198 -4.52 -9.66 1.83
C LEU A 198 -5.63 -8.61 1.93
N TYR A 199 -6.87 -8.95 1.59
CA TYR A 199 -7.99 -8.00 1.63
C TYR A 199 -8.23 -7.47 3.03
N PHE A 200 -8.20 -8.34 4.03
CA PHE A 200 -8.37 -7.94 5.42
C PHE A 200 -7.24 -7.03 5.90
N SER A 201 -5.98 -7.42 5.68
CA SER A 201 -4.84 -6.66 6.18
C SER A 201 -4.66 -5.31 5.49
N VAL A 202 -4.86 -5.25 4.16
CA VAL A 202 -4.81 -4.00 3.41
C VAL A 202 -5.99 -3.11 3.77
N GLY A 203 -7.21 -3.68 3.81
CA GLY A 203 -8.41 -2.95 4.24
C GLY A 203 -8.26 -2.38 5.64
N PHE A 204 -7.72 -3.16 6.58
CA PHE A 204 -7.41 -2.71 7.93
C PHE A 204 -6.37 -1.59 7.94
N SER A 205 -5.27 -1.72 7.21
CA SER A 205 -4.21 -0.69 7.16
C SER A 205 -4.74 0.63 6.60
N LEU A 206 -5.57 0.58 5.56
CA LEU A 206 -6.21 1.76 4.98
C LEU A 206 -7.26 2.38 5.91
N MET A 207 -8.07 1.54 6.56
CA MET A 207 -9.04 1.98 7.56
C MET A 207 -8.34 2.66 8.74
N TRP A 208 -7.27 2.06 9.26
CA TRP A 208 -6.48 2.57 10.36
C TRP A 208 -5.90 3.95 10.03
N LEU A 209 -5.28 4.10 8.86
CA LEU A 209 -4.75 5.38 8.38
C LEU A 209 -5.83 6.47 8.28
N GLY A 210 -7.05 6.10 7.87
CA GLY A 210 -8.19 7.02 7.87
C GLY A 210 -8.65 7.41 9.28
N LEU A 211 -8.78 6.42 10.16
CA LEU A 211 -9.20 6.61 11.56
C LEU A 211 -8.22 7.49 12.33
N GLU A 212 -6.93 7.33 12.08
CA GLU A 212 -5.87 8.12 12.70
C GLU A 212 -6.00 9.62 12.40
N LYS A 213 -6.47 10.00 11.21
CA LYS A 213 -6.76 11.41 10.87
C LYS A 213 -7.94 12.01 11.63
N ILE A 214 -8.84 11.16 12.12
CA ILE A 214 -9.99 11.57 12.95
C ILE A 214 -9.55 11.76 14.39
N ILE A 215 -8.72 10.84 14.90
CA ILE A 215 -8.24 10.86 16.30
C ILE A 215 -7.13 11.90 16.51
N TYR A 216 -6.27 12.09 15.50
CA TYR A 216 -5.16 13.04 15.51
C TYR A 216 -5.23 14.03 14.32
N PRO A 217 -6.25 14.91 14.26
CA PRO A 217 -6.36 15.92 13.20
C PRO A 217 -5.13 16.82 12.99
N PRO A 218 -4.39 17.24 14.05
CA PRO A 218 -3.19 18.08 13.89
C PRO A 218 -2.15 17.46 12.94
N TRP A 219 -1.99 16.13 12.93
CA TRP A 219 -1.04 15.43 12.06
C TRP A 219 -1.40 15.52 10.57
N GLY A 220 -2.63 15.91 10.23
CA GLY A 220 -3.08 16.18 8.86
C GLY A 220 -3.14 17.67 8.52
N VAL A 221 -3.55 18.51 9.47
CA VAL A 221 -3.75 19.95 9.24
C VAL A 221 -2.42 20.71 9.10
N TYR A 222 -1.36 20.26 9.78
CA TYR A 222 -0.01 20.84 9.66
C TYR A 222 0.45 20.97 8.21
N ILE A 223 0.11 19.99 7.38
CA ILE A 223 0.48 19.92 5.96
C ILE A 223 -0.22 21.02 5.13
N LEU A 224 -1.43 21.43 5.52
CA LEU A 224 -2.20 22.48 4.82
C LEU A 224 -1.71 23.89 5.17
N GLN A 225 -0.84 24.02 6.16
CA GLN A 225 -0.33 25.29 6.66
C GLN A 225 1.09 25.61 6.15
N GLN A 226 1.72 24.68 5.42
CA GLN A 226 3.00 24.87 4.73
C GLN A 226 2.79 25.30 3.28
#